data_AF-W2KW93-F1
#
_entry.id   AF-W2KW93-F1
#
_cell.length_a   1.000
_cell.length_b   1.000
_cell.length_c   1.000
_cell.angle_alpha   90.00
_cell.angle_beta   90.00
_cell.angle_gamma   90.00
#
_symmetry.space_group_name_H-M   'P 1'
#
loop_
_entity.id
_entity.type
_entity.pdbx_description
1 polymer ?
#
loop_
_entity_poly.entity_id
_entity_poly.type
_entity_poly.pdbx_seq_one_letter_code
_entity_poly.pdbx_strand_id
1 'polypeptide(L)'
;MKFKSWTDPSNVTLYPYMDEPHEARPDSWMSEDYPGIYDGDYGPTPGALNAAKTPAGAFFRLAPPDMWETIAGASDDYFEANLDKRVAVQHAKQQARIRKHRDFQDEPPKQIKEALNTLIALLT
;
A
#
# COMPACT_ATOMS: atom_id res chain seq x y z
N MET A 1 -2.21 -2.97 30.52
CA MET A 1 -3.01 -2.16 29.56
C MET A 1 -3.99 -3.12 28.90
N LYS A 2 -5.30 -3.04 29.20
CA LYS A 2 -6.31 -3.91 28.59
C LYS A 2 -6.89 -3.19 27.37
N PHE A 3 -6.70 -3.75 26.19
CA PHE A 3 -7.34 -3.27 24.96
C PHE A 3 -8.85 -3.52 25.07
N LYS A 4 -9.63 -2.47 25.36
CA LYS A 4 -11.07 -2.44 25.05
C LYS A 4 -11.22 -1.77 23.70
N SER A 5 -10.98 -2.51 22.64
CA SER A 5 -11.09 -2.02 21.27
C SER A 5 -11.93 -2.99 20.46
N TRP A 6 -13.21 -3.03 20.81
CA TRP A 6 -14.34 -3.13 19.89
C TRP A 6 -15.56 -2.62 20.67
N THR A 7 -16.24 -1.61 20.14
CA THR A 7 -17.54 -1.16 20.64
C THR A 7 -18.57 -1.98 19.88
N ASP A 8 -19.49 -2.64 20.59
CA ASP A 8 -20.56 -3.36 19.91
C ASP A 8 -21.35 -2.39 19.02
N PRO A 9 -21.69 -2.78 17.78
CA PRO A 9 -22.44 -1.92 16.88
C PRO A 9 -23.78 -1.55 17.52
N SER A 10 -24.13 -0.26 17.49
CA SER A 10 -25.38 0.25 18.08
C SER A 10 -26.63 -0.25 17.38
N ASN A 11 -26.50 -0.70 16.13
CA ASN A 11 -27.55 -1.31 15.34
C ASN A 11 -27.02 -2.61 14.73
N VAL A 12 -27.62 -3.74 15.11
CA VAL A 12 -27.44 -5.01 14.41
C VAL A 12 -28.77 -5.32 13.73
N THR A 13 -28.78 -5.29 12.40
CA THR A 13 -29.88 -5.91 11.66
C THR A 13 -29.69 -7.41 11.76
N LEU A 14 -30.41 -8.03 12.68
CA LEU A 14 -30.44 -9.48 12.80
C LEU A 14 -31.19 -10.03 11.60
N TYR A 15 -30.52 -10.86 10.81
CA TYR A 15 -31.17 -11.66 9.80
C TYR A 15 -31.49 -13.02 10.42
N PRO A 16 -32.77 -13.42 10.52
CA PRO A 16 -33.14 -14.67 11.21
C PRO A 16 -32.39 -15.91 10.72
N TYR A 17 -32.01 -15.95 9.42
CA TYR A 17 -31.25 -17.05 8.84
C TYR A 17 -29.78 -17.13 9.30
N MET A 18 -29.22 -16.06 9.88
CA MET A 18 -27.86 -16.05 10.41
C MET A 18 -27.77 -16.64 11.83
N ASP A 19 -28.91 -16.78 12.51
CA ASP A 19 -29.03 -17.42 13.83
C ASP A 19 -29.36 -18.92 13.74
N GLU A 20 -29.58 -19.43 12.53
CA GLU A 20 -29.82 -20.86 12.29
C GLU A 20 -28.50 -21.65 12.39
N PRO A 21 -28.54 -22.92 12.86
CA PRO A 21 -27.37 -23.78 12.86
C PRO A 21 -26.77 -23.86 11.45
N HIS A 22 -25.43 -23.79 11.34
CA HIS A 22 -24.76 -23.95 10.06
C HIS A 22 -25.15 -25.29 9.43
N GLU A 23 -25.86 -25.24 8.32
CA GLU A 23 -26.13 -26.44 7.52
C GLU A 23 -24.88 -26.81 6.73
N ALA A 24 -24.35 -28.00 6.99
CA ALA A 24 -23.27 -28.54 6.20
C ALA A 24 -23.74 -28.69 4.76
N ARG A 25 -23.08 -27.98 3.85
CA ARG A 25 -23.38 -28.09 2.42
C ARG A 25 -22.78 -29.38 1.85
N PRO A 26 -23.46 -30.07 0.93
CA PRO A 26 -22.93 -31.26 0.27
C PRO A 26 -21.69 -30.88 -0.54
N ASP A 27 -20.68 -31.75 -0.69
CA ASP A 27 -19.44 -31.42 -1.41
C ASP A 27 -19.66 -30.89 -2.84
N SER A 28 -20.80 -31.22 -3.48
CA SER A 28 -21.20 -30.75 -4.81
C SER A 28 -21.81 -29.34 -4.85
N TRP A 29 -22.06 -28.71 -3.71
CA TRP A 29 -22.82 -27.44 -3.62
C TRP A 29 -22.24 -26.33 -4.48
N MET A 30 -20.91 -26.25 -4.59
CA MET A 30 -20.25 -25.23 -5.40
C MET A 30 -20.55 -25.40 -6.89
N SER A 31 -20.59 -26.64 -7.38
CA SER A 31 -20.89 -26.93 -8.78
C SER A 31 -22.37 -26.73 -9.12
N GLU A 32 -23.25 -26.90 -8.14
CA GLU A 32 -24.71 -26.75 -8.30
C GLU A 32 -25.15 -25.27 -8.23
N ASP A 33 -24.70 -24.54 -7.21
CA ASP A 33 -25.05 -23.12 -7.02
C ASP A 33 -24.28 -22.21 -7.99
N TYR A 34 -23.06 -22.60 -8.38
CA TYR A 34 -22.19 -21.84 -9.29
C TYR A 34 -21.70 -22.73 -10.44
N PRO A 35 -22.59 -23.10 -11.37
CA PRO A 35 -22.22 -23.94 -12.51
C PRO A 35 -21.14 -23.24 -13.33
N GLY A 36 -20.05 -23.95 -13.65
CA GLY A 36 -18.92 -23.40 -14.40
C GLY A 36 -17.85 -22.71 -13.55
N ILE A 37 -17.96 -22.70 -12.21
CA ILE A 37 -16.95 -22.08 -11.34
C ILE A 37 -15.56 -22.71 -11.46
N TYR A 38 -15.50 -24.01 -11.82
CA TYR A 38 -14.25 -24.75 -12.01
C TYR A 38 -14.01 -25.17 -13.47
N ASP A 39 -15.08 -25.33 -14.24
CA ASP A 39 -15.12 -25.99 -15.55
C ASP A 39 -15.72 -25.13 -16.67
N GLY A 40 -16.14 -23.90 -16.36
CA GLY A 40 -16.58 -22.94 -17.38
C GLY A 40 -15.41 -22.29 -18.13
N ASP A 41 -15.71 -21.50 -19.15
CA ASP A 41 -14.71 -20.72 -19.93
C ASP A 41 -14.05 -19.59 -19.12
N TYR A 42 -14.20 -19.60 -17.79
CA TYR A 42 -13.66 -18.64 -16.86
C TYR A 42 -12.26 -19.06 -16.43
N GLY A 43 -11.27 -18.20 -16.65
CA GLY A 43 -9.90 -18.51 -16.27
C GLY A 43 -8.90 -17.49 -16.77
N PRO A 44 -7.60 -17.68 -16.45
CA PRO A 44 -6.56 -16.81 -16.94
C PRO A 44 -6.53 -16.87 -18.47
N THR A 45 -6.63 -15.72 -19.13
CA THR A 45 -6.54 -15.65 -20.59
C THR A 45 -5.21 -16.23 -21.10
N PRO A 46 -5.06 -16.61 -22.39
CA PRO A 46 -3.79 -17.12 -22.91
C PRO A 46 -2.59 -16.20 -22.62
N GLY A 47 -2.80 -14.88 -22.64
CA GLY A 47 -1.77 -13.91 -22.23
C GLY A 47 -1.42 -13.96 -20.74
N ALA A 48 -2.39 -14.30 -19.87
CA ALA A 48 -2.18 -14.52 -18.44
C ALA A 48 -1.30 -15.73 -18.19
N LEU A 49 -1.65 -16.84 -18.84
CA LEU A 49 -0.91 -18.10 -18.74
C LEU A 49 0.51 -17.91 -19.27
N ASN A 50 0.68 -17.16 -20.36
CA ASN A 50 2.01 -16.86 -20.89
C ASN A 50 2.85 -16.01 -19.93
N ALA A 51 2.27 -14.98 -19.32
CA ALA A 51 2.97 -14.15 -18.34
C ALA A 51 3.30 -14.93 -17.06
N ALA A 52 2.41 -15.82 -16.62
CA ALA A 52 2.60 -16.65 -15.43
C ALA A 52 3.68 -17.74 -15.57
N LYS A 53 4.30 -17.89 -16.74
CA LYS A 53 5.49 -18.75 -16.93
C LYS A 53 6.65 -18.34 -16.03
N THR A 54 6.68 -17.09 -15.54
CA THR A 54 7.62 -16.64 -14.52
C THR A 54 6.91 -15.81 -13.45
N PRO A 55 7.38 -15.82 -12.19
CA PRO A 55 6.83 -14.95 -11.14
C PRO A 55 6.87 -13.47 -11.52
N ALA A 56 7.95 -13.03 -12.16
CA ALA A 56 8.10 -11.65 -12.63
C ALA A 56 7.10 -11.30 -13.74
N GLY A 57 6.87 -12.21 -14.70
CA GLY A 57 5.90 -11.98 -15.77
C GLY A 57 4.47 -11.85 -15.24
N ALA A 58 4.07 -12.68 -14.27
CA ALA A 58 2.78 -12.54 -13.59
C ALA A 58 2.66 -11.17 -12.88
N PHE A 59 3.71 -10.76 -12.17
CA PHE A 59 3.76 -9.47 -11.47
C PHE A 59 3.61 -8.29 -12.43
N PHE A 60 4.44 -8.21 -13.48
CA PHE A 60 4.40 -7.09 -14.43
C PHE A 60 3.13 -7.06 -15.29
N ARG A 61 2.41 -8.18 -15.40
CA ARG A 61 1.09 -8.17 -16.03
C ARG A 61 0.02 -7.47 -15.20
N LEU A 62 0.13 -7.54 -13.87
CA LEU A 62 -0.73 -6.78 -12.94
C LEU A 62 -0.22 -5.36 -12.73
N ALA A 63 1.10 -5.16 -12.85
CA ALA A 63 1.79 -3.92 -12.61
C ALA A 63 2.57 -3.49 -13.86
N PRO A 64 1.88 -2.99 -14.91
CA PRO A 64 2.50 -2.63 -16.17
C PRO A 64 3.44 -1.42 -16.03
N PRO A 65 4.43 -1.25 -16.94
CA PRO A 65 5.39 -0.14 -16.90
C PRO A 65 4.74 1.25 -16.72
N ASP A 66 3.70 1.56 -17.49
CA ASP A 66 2.99 2.84 -17.43
C ASP A 66 2.44 3.17 -16.04
N MET A 67 2.02 2.15 -15.29
CA MET A 67 1.57 2.31 -13.90
C MET A 67 2.74 2.75 -13.01
N TRP A 68 3.92 2.16 -13.18
CA TRP A 68 5.11 2.53 -12.42
C TRP A 68 5.61 3.92 -12.78
N GLU A 69 5.56 4.30 -14.06
CA GLU A 69 5.89 5.66 -14.51
C GLU A 69 4.95 6.69 -13.88
N THR A 70 3.65 6.39 -13.83
CA THR A 70 2.66 7.24 -13.16
C THR A 70 2.94 7.37 -11.66
N ILE A 71 3.28 6.26 -10.99
CA ILE A 71 3.64 6.25 -9.56
C ILE A 71 4.91 7.06 -9.32
N ALA A 72 5.93 6.94 -10.18
CA ALA A 72 7.17 7.69 -10.08
C ALA A 72 6.90 9.19 -10.20
N GLY A 73 6.20 9.62 -11.26
CA GLY A 73 5.85 11.04 -11.46
C GLY A 73 5.03 11.61 -10.29
N ALA A 74 4.02 10.88 -9.81
CA ALA A 74 3.24 11.32 -8.65
C ALA A 74 4.08 11.39 -7.35
N SER A 75 5.08 10.53 -7.21
CA SER A 75 6.00 10.53 -6.08
C SER A 75 6.93 11.74 -6.12
N ASP A 76 7.43 12.10 -7.30
CA ASP A 76 8.25 13.28 -7.53
C ASP A 76 7.44 14.56 -7.26
N ASP A 77 6.23 14.66 -7.80
CA ASP A 77 5.30 15.78 -7.55
C ASP A 77 5.03 15.94 -6.04
N TYR A 78 4.73 14.83 -5.36
CA TYR A 78 4.53 14.85 -3.92
C TYR A 78 5.78 15.27 -3.16
N PHE A 79 6.96 14.84 -3.61
CA PHE A 79 8.21 15.22 -2.98
C PHE A 79 8.43 16.73 -3.09
N GLU A 80 8.37 17.28 -4.31
CA GLU A 80 8.60 18.70 -4.59
C GLU A 80 7.60 19.57 -3.83
N ALA A 81 6.31 19.21 -3.85
CA ALA A 81 5.26 19.92 -3.11
C ALA A 81 5.48 19.93 -1.58
N ASN A 82 6.28 19.01 -1.05
CA ASN A 82 6.56 18.88 0.39
C ASN A 82 8.02 19.15 0.77
N LEU A 83 8.88 19.55 -0.17
CA LEU A 83 10.32 19.73 0.07
C LEU A 83 10.58 20.75 1.20
N ASP A 84 9.96 21.93 1.15
CA ASP A 84 10.18 22.96 2.18
C ASP A 84 9.68 22.52 3.56
N LYS A 85 8.58 21.77 3.62
CA LYS A 85 8.09 21.19 4.88
C LYS A 85 9.09 20.18 5.44
N ARG A 86 9.67 19.33 4.57
CA ARG A 86 10.70 18.35 4.97
C ARG A 86 11.96 19.03 5.49
N VAL A 87 12.41 20.10 4.81
CA VAL A 87 13.53 20.95 5.26
C VAL A 87 13.24 21.54 6.64
N ALA A 88 12.06 22.12 6.84
CA ALA A 88 11.67 22.69 8.13
C ALA A 88 11.65 21.63 9.25
N VAL A 89 11.09 20.46 8.98
CA VAL A 89 11.06 19.33 9.94
C VAL A 89 12.47 18.83 10.25
N GLN A 90 13.35 18.70 9.26
CA GLN A 90 14.74 18.29 9.48
C GLN A 90 15.51 19.33 10.29
N HIS A 91 15.38 20.62 9.97
CA HIS A 91 16.00 21.69 10.73
C HIS A 91 15.51 21.73 12.17
N ALA A 92 14.20 21.58 12.41
CA ALA A 92 13.66 21.49 13.77
C ALA A 92 14.22 20.29 14.56
N LYS A 93 14.41 19.13 13.91
CA LYS A 93 15.06 17.96 14.51
C LYS A 93 16.53 18.25 14.86
N GLN A 94 17.26 18.93 13.99
CA GLN A 94 18.65 19.35 14.25
C GLN A 94 18.70 20.30 15.45
N GLN A 95 17.84 21.33 15.51
CA GLN A 95 17.76 22.23 16.67
C GLN A 95 17.44 21.51 17.98
N ALA A 96 16.51 20.54 17.95
CA ALA A 96 16.21 19.71 19.11
C ALA A 96 17.41 18.85 19.55
N ARG A 97 18.25 18.42 18.60
CA ARG A 97 19.48 17.67 18.87
C ARG A 97 20.55 18.55 19.51
N ILE A 98 20.75 19.78 19.04
CA ILE A 98 21.68 20.76 19.65
C ILE A 98 21.38 20.98 21.13
N ARG A 99 20.08 21.07 21.47
CA ARG A 99 19.66 21.23 22.88
C ARG A 99 20.12 20.08 23.78
N LYS A 100 20.31 18.88 23.23
CA LYS A 100 20.74 17.68 23.96
C LYS A 100 22.24 17.41 23.84
N HIS A 101 22.84 17.78 22.72
CA HIS A 101 24.21 17.50 22.34
C HIS A 101 24.86 18.79 21.83
N ARG A 102 25.60 19.49 22.71
CA ARG A 102 26.19 20.81 22.40
C ARG A 102 27.31 20.76 21.36
N ASP A 103 27.84 19.57 21.08
CA ASP A 103 28.84 19.26 20.07
C ASP A 103 28.25 19.14 18.66
N PHE A 104 26.93 18.98 18.54
CA PHE A 104 26.24 18.90 17.25
C PHE A 104 26.14 20.28 16.59
N GLN A 105 26.50 20.37 15.31
CA GLN A 105 26.33 21.57 14.48
C GLN A 105 25.09 21.40 13.60
N ASP A 106 24.24 22.42 13.53
CA ASP A 106 23.12 22.45 12.59
C ASP A 106 23.58 22.82 11.18
N GLU A 107 22.88 22.25 10.22
CA GLU A 107 22.98 22.66 8.83
C GLU A 107 21.91 23.72 8.56
N PRO A 108 22.26 24.83 7.87
CA PRO A 108 21.26 25.81 7.48
C PRO A 108 20.22 25.18 6.55
N PRO A 109 18.94 25.62 6.60
CA PRO A 109 17.86 25.08 5.76
C PRO A 109 18.19 24.98 4.27
N LYS A 110 19.02 25.90 3.74
CA LYS A 110 19.48 25.88 2.35
C LYS A 110 20.34 24.65 2.04
N GLN A 111 21.28 24.31 2.91
CA GLN A 111 22.15 23.13 2.74
C GLN A 111 21.33 21.84 2.88
N ILE A 112 20.38 21.80 3.80
CA ILE A 112 19.44 20.68 3.95
C ILE A 112 18.64 20.48 2.65
N LYS A 113 18.13 21.57 2.07
CA LYS A 113 17.37 21.54 0.81
C LYS A 113 18.21 21.05 -0.37
N GLU A 114 19.44 21.54 -0.49
CA GLU A 114 20.40 21.11 -1.52
C GLU A 114 20.74 19.61 -1.38
N ALA A 115 20.97 19.13 -0.16
CA ALA A 115 21.24 17.72 0.09
C ALA A 115 20.06 16.81 -0.27
N LEU A 116 18.83 17.22 0.08
CA LEU A 116 17.62 16.50 -0.27
C LEU A 116 17.40 16.42 -1.79
N ASN A 117 17.62 17.51 -2.52
CA ASN A 117 17.50 17.53 -3.98
C ASN A 117 18.57 16.68 -4.65
N THR A 118 19.80 16.71 -4.13
CA THR A 118 20.90 15.88 -4.65
C THR A 118 20.61 14.39 -4.47
N LEU A 119 19.97 14.02 -3.35
CA LEU A 119 19.57 12.63 -3.07
C LEU A 119 18.57 12.11 -4.10
N ILE A 120 17.65 12.95 -4.58
CA ILE A 120 16.67 12.56 -5.59
C ILE A 120 17.28 12.47 -6.97
N ALA A 121 18.13 13.43 -7.34
CA ALA A 121 18.82 13.42 -8.63
C ALA A 121 19.72 12.20 -8.83
N LEU A 122 20.06 11.45 -7.76
CA LEU A 122 20.80 10.19 -7.81
C LEU A 122 19.89 8.95 -7.91
N LEU A 123 18.58 9.11 -7.67
CA LEU A 123 17.58 8.04 -7.66
C LEU A 123 16.69 8.04 -8.91
N THR A 124 16.67 9.16 -9.65
CA THR A 124 16.02 9.34 -10.96
C THR A 124 17.03 9.16 -12.09
#